data_AF-A0A2E8CIP6-F1
#
_entry.id   AF-A0A2E8CIP6-F1
#
_cell.length_a   1.000
_cell.length_b   1.000
_cell.length_c   1.000
_cell.angle_alpha   90.00
_cell.angle_beta   90.00
_cell.angle_gamma   90.00
#
_symmetry.space_group_name_H-M   'P 1'
#
loop_
_entity.id
_entity.type
_entity.pdbx_description
1 polymer ?
#
loop_
_entity_poly.entity_id
_entity_poly.type
_entity_poly.pdbx_seq_one_letter_code
_entity_poly.pdbx_strand_id
1 'polypeptide(L)'
;MSSKNVLVKKLEDQTDEVQDFLDGLAKNDALPQNQLNDFQWELTRLRYKDIPPEQCSTGKIVERILEVESLLDDIKSEVESKTR
;
A
#
# COMPACT_ATOMS: atom_id res chain seq x y z
N MET A 1 -4.76 22.55 -9.28
CA MET A 1 -5.34 21.24 -8.93
C MET A 1 -6.09 21.38 -7.62
N SER A 2 -7.26 20.73 -7.47
CA SER A 2 -7.95 20.69 -6.17
C SER A 2 -7.10 19.91 -5.16
N SER A 3 -7.19 20.23 -3.88
CA SER A 3 -6.51 19.49 -2.79
C SER A 3 -6.87 18.00 -2.82
N LYS A 4 -8.10 17.66 -3.24
CA LYS A 4 -8.55 16.29 -3.43
C LYS A 4 -7.76 15.54 -4.51
N ASN A 5 -7.55 16.13 -5.68
CA ASN A 5 -6.81 15.47 -6.77
C ASN A 5 -5.35 15.23 -6.37
N VAL A 6 -4.75 16.13 -5.57
CA VAL A 6 -3.40 15.93 -5.02
C VAL A 6 -3.36 14.72 -4.08
N LEU A 7 -4.39 14.55 -3.24
CA LEU A 7 -4.48 13.40 -2.33
C LEU A 7 -4.73 12.09 -3.07
N VAL A 8 -5.60 12.09 -4.09
CA VAL A 8 -5.80 10.89 -4.93
C VAL A 8 -4.50 10.49 -5.58
N LYS A 9 -3.79 11.44 -6.20
CA LYS A 9 -2.48 11.16 -6.79
C LYS A 9 -1.47 10.66 -5.75
N LYS A 10 -1.42 11.26 -4.56
CA LYS A 10 -0.54 10.78 -3.47
C LYS A 10 -0.87 9.33 -3.10
N LEU A 11 -2.15 8.97 -3.01
CA LEU A 11 -2.56 7.60 -2.74
C LEU A 11 -2.09 6.65 -3.85
N GLU A 12 -2.29 7.01 -5.12
CA GLU A 12 -1.82 6.23 -6.27
C GLU A 12 -0.30 6.02 -6.23
N ASP A 13 0.45 7.12 -6.14
CA ASP A 13 1.92 7.12 -6.09
C ASP A 13 2.43 6.22 -4.94
N GLN A 14 1.84 6.33 -3.74
CA GLN A 14 2.22 5.48 -2.60
C GLN A 14 1.84 4.01 -2.80
N THR A 15 0.67 3.72 -3.35
CA THR A 15 0.30 2.32 -3.62
C THR A 15 1.21 1.67 -4.66
N ASP A 16 1.64 2.43 -5.67
CA ASP A 16 2.59 1.94 -6.67
C ASP A 16 3.99 1.72 -6.05
N GLU A 17 4.47 2.63 -5.18
CA GLU A 17 5.72 2.44 -4.43
C GLU A 17 5.71 1.18 -3.56
N VAL A 18 4.61 0.90 -2.85
CA VAL A 18 4.49 -0.31 -2.02
C VAL A 18 4.42 -1.56 -2.90
N GLN A 19 3.76 -1.50 -4.06
CA GLN A 19 3.72 -2.61 -5.00
C GLN A 19 5.11 -2.92 -5.55
N ASP A 20 5.88 -1.90 -5.96
CA ASP A 20 7.25 -2.06 -6.44
C ASP A 20 8.15 -2.68 -5.35
N PHE A 21 7.94 -2.29 -4.09
CA PHE A 21 8.65 -2.88 -2.96
C PHE A 21 8.32 -4.37 -2.78
N LEU A 22 7.02 -4.73 -2.78
CA LEU A 22 6.57 -6.13 -2.68
C LEU A 22 7.10 -6.99 -3.84
N ASP A 23 7.12 -6.45 -5.05
CA ASP A 23 7.70 -7.13 -6.22
C ASP A 23 9.21 -7.32 -6.07
N GLY A 24 9.90 -6.35 -5.47
CA GLY A 24 11.30 -6.46 -5.08
C GLY A 24 11.53 -7.57 -4.06
N LEU A 25 10.68 -7.68 -3.04
CA LEU A 25 10.76 -8.76 -2.05
C LEU A 25 10.51 -10.13 -2.68
N ALA A 26 9.54 -10.25 -3.59
CA ALA A 26 9.25 -11.48 -4.32
C ALA A 26 10.44 -11.91 -5.19
N LYS A 27 11.07 -10.98 -5.91
CA LYS A 27 12.24 -11.27 -6.76
C LYS A 27 13.47 -11.75 -5.98
N ASN A 28 13.60 -11.35 -4.73
CA ASN A 28 14.73 -11.71 -3.86
C ASN A 28 14.40 -12.86 -2.91
N ASP A 29 13.23 -13.49 -3.04
CA ASP A 29 12.72 -14.51 -2.11
C ASP A 29 12.81 -14.06 -0.64
N ALA A 30 12.63 -12.76 -0.39
CA ALA A 30 12.83 -12.14 0.92
C ALA A 30 11.71 -12.48 1.92
N LEU A 31 10.55 -12.86 1.41
CA LEU A 31 9.41 -13.34 2.20
C LEU A 31 8.76 -14.55 1.52
N PRO A 32 8.14 -15.46 2.29
CA PRO A 32 7.29 -16.52 1.76
C PRO A 32 6.18 -15.98 0.86
N GLN A 33 5.92 -16.68 -0.26
CA GLN A 33 4.93 -16.27 -1.25
C GLN A 33 3.52 -16.07 -0.68
N ASN A 34 3.12 -16.86 0.32
CA ASN A 34 1.82 -16.70 0.97
C ASN A 34 1.72 -15.36 1.72
N GLN A 35 2.76 -14.95 2.44
CA GLN A 35 2.79 -13.65 3.12
C GLN A 35 2.79 -12.49 2.10
N LEU A 36 3.56 -12.62 1.01
CA LEU A 36 3.56 -11.64 -0.07
C LEU A 36 2.17 -11.49 -0.71
N ASN A 37 1.48 -12.62 -0.95
CA ASN A 37 0.12 -12.59 -1.47
C ASN A 37 -0.83 -11.85 -0.51
N ASP A 38 -0.75 -12.12 0.79
CA ASP A 38 -1.61 -11.45 1.79
C ASP A 38 -1.40 -9.93 1.76
N PHE A 39 -0.15 -9.46 1.68
CA PHE A 39 0.15 -8.04 1.56
C PHE A 39 -0.32 -7.43 0.23
N GLN A 40 -0.16 -8.14 -0.88
CA GLN A 40 -0.66 -7.70 -2.19
C GLN A 40 -2.19 -7.60 -2.22
N TRP A 41 -2.89 -8.52 -1.55
CA TRP A 41 -4.34 -8.47 -1.40
C TRP A 41 -4.78 -7.24 -0.59
N GLU A 42 -4.13 -6.96 0.53
CA GLU A 42 -4.47 -5.79 1.36
C GLU A 42 -4.16 -4.48 0.62
N LEU A 43 -3.02 -4.39 -0.07
CA LEU A 43 -2.68 -3.23 -0.90
C LEU A 43 -3.72 -2.99 -2.00
N THR A 44 -4.13 -4.05 -2.69
CA THR A 44 -5.19 -4.01 -3.73
C THR A 44 -6.50 -3.52 -3.13
N ARG A 45 -6.86 -4.02 -1.93
CA ARG A 45 -8.05 -3.58 -1.21
C ARG A 45 -7.99 -2.10 -0.86
N LEU A 46 -6.84 -1.57 -0.42
CA LEU A 46 -6.68 -0.15 -0.11
C LEU A 46 -6.81 0.75 -1.35
N ARG A 47 -6.27 0.29 -2.50
CA ARG A 47 -6.36 0.99 -3.79
C ARG A 47 -7.78 0.99 -4.35
N TYR A 48 -8.48 -0.14 -4.29
CA TYR A 48 -9.78 -0.37 -4.93
C TYR A 48 -10.90 -0.69 -3.94
N LYS A 49 -10.90 -0.08 -2.73
CA LYS A 49 -12.05 -0.16 -1.81
C LYS A 49 -13.35 0.17 -2.55
N ASP A 50 -14.50 -0.16 -1.96
CA ASP A 50 -15.85 -0.06 -2.53
C ASP A 50 -16.20 1.24 -3.28
N ILE A 51 -15.52 2.34 -2.94
CA ILE A 51 -15.68 3.65 -3.57
C ILE A 51 -14.33 4.11 -4.13
N PRO A 52 -14.25 4.53 -5.41
CA PRO A 52 -13.04 5.11 -5.99
C PRO A 52 -12.55 6.33 -5.19
N PRO A 53 -11.23 6.55 -5.06
CA PRO A 53 -10.68 7.70 -4.33
C PRO A 53 -11.24 9.05 -4.80
N GLU A 54 -11.51 9.21 -6.10
CA GLU A 54 -12.06 10.42 -6.71
C GLU A 54 -13.50 10.71 -6.25
N GLN A 55 -14.21 9.70 -5.75
CA GLN A 55 -15.57 9.81 -5.22
C GLN A 55 -15.60 9.89 -3.69
N CYS A 56 -14.48 9.64 -3.01
CA CYS A 56 -14.36 9.71 -1.56
C CYS A 56 -14.34 11.15 -1.03
N SER A 57 -14.66 11.34 0.25
CA SER A 57 -14.34 12.59 0.93
C SER A 57 -12.83 12.74 1.11
N THR A 58 -12.33 13.97 1.23
CA THR A 58 -10.90 14.26 1.50
C THR A 58 -10.38 13.48 2.71
N GLY A 59 -11.14 13.44 3.81
CA GLY A 59 -10.77 12.68 5.01
C GLY A 59 -10.62 11.18 4.75
N LYS A 60 -11.51 10.58 3.94
CA LYS A 60 -11.42 9.17 3.57
C LYS A 60 -10.22 8.84 2.70
N ILE A 61 -9.77 9.76 1.85
CA ILE A 61 -8.54 9.58 1.07
C ILE A 61 -7.33 9.63 2.01
N VAL A 62 -7.29 10.56 2.97
CA VAL A 62 -6.22 10.64 3.97
C VAL A 62 -6.16 9.39 4.83
N GLU A 63 -7.30 8.86 5.28
CA GLU A 63 -7.34 7.59 6.02
C GLU A 63 -6.72 6.45 5.21
N ARG A 64 -7.04 6.32 3.91
CA ARG A 64 -6.44 5.30 3.04
C ARG A 64 -4.93 5.46 2.87
N ILE A 65 -4.45 6.69 2.73
CA ILE A 65 -3.01 7.00 2.68
C ILE A 65 -2.31 6.50 3.94
N LEU A 66 -2.88 6.78 5.12
CA LEU A 66 -2.32 6.31 6.40
C LEU A 66 -2.36 4.78 6.53
N GLU A 67 -3.42 4.13 6.03
CA GLU A 67 -3.49 2.66 5.97
C GLU A 67 -2.40 2.06 5.07
N VAL A 68 -2.09 2.70 3.93
CA VAL A 68 -0.99 2.28 3.03
C VAL A 68 0.37 2.47 3.69
N GLU A 69 0.57 3.60 4.38
CA GLU A 69 1.80 3.87 5.15
C GLU A 69 1.99 2.82 6.26
N SER A 70 0.94 2.49 7.01
CA SER A 70 0.96 1.43 8.03
C SER A 70 1.28 0.06 7.43
N LEU A 71 0.67 -0.28 6.29
CA LEU A 71 0.94 -1.55 5.60
C LEU A 71 2.42 -1.67 5.21
N LEU A 72 3.03 -0.59 4.71
CA LEU A 72 4.45 -0.59 4.37
C LEU A 72 5.34 -0.82 5.60
N ASP A 73 4.99 -0.21 6.73
CA ASP A 73 5.73 -0.40 7.98
C ASP A 73 5.62 -1.85 8.50
N ASP A 74 4.44 -2.46 8.40
CA ASP A 74 4.23 -3.87 8.73
C ASP A 74 5.09 -4.79 7.83
N ILE A 75 5.11 -4.55 6.52
CA ILE A 75 5.94 -5.31 5.57
C ILE A 75 7.43 -5.18 5.94
N LYS A 76 7.91 -3.96 6.22
CA LYS A 76 9.31 -3.73 6.61
C LYS A 76 9.65 -4.46 7.92
N SER A 77 8.77 -4.40 8.90
CA SER A 77 8.96 -5.09 10.18
C SER A 77 9.07 -6.60 10.00
N GLU A 78 8.22 -7.20 9.15
CA GLU A 78 8.30 -8.62 8.81
C GLU A 78 9.64 -8.97 8.14
N VAL A 79 10.09 -8.18 7.16
CA VAL A 79 11.39 -8.39 6.49
C VAL A 79 12.55 -8.30 7.48
N GLU A 80 12.56 -7.28 8.34
CA GLU A 80 13.59 -7.10 9.38
C GLU A 80 13.62 -8.27 10.36
N SER A 81 12.44 -8.81 10.73
CA SER A 81 12.33 -9.94 11.65
C SER A 81 12.94 -11.23 11.08
N LYS A 82 12.90 -11.41 9.75
CA LYS A 82 13.41 -12.59 9.05
C LYS A 82 14.91 -12.53 8.75
N THR A 83 15.50 -11.35 8.84
CA THR A 83 16.93 -11.11 8.57
C THR A 83 17.79 -11.23 9.85
N ARG A 84 17.17 -11.51 11.01
CA ARG A 84 17.84 -11.75 12.31
C ARG A 84 17.99 -13.23 12.60
#